data_AF-A0A354TAU9-F1
#
_entry.id   AF-A0A354TAU9-F1
#
_cell.length_a   1.000
_cell.length_b   1.000
_cell.length_c   1.000
_cell.angle_alpha   90.00
_cell.angle_beta   90.00
_cell.angle_gamma   90.00
#
_symmetry.space_group_name_H-M   'P 1'
#
loop_
_entity.id
_entity.type
_entity.pdbx_description
1 polymer ?
#
loop_
_entity_poly.entity_id
_entity_poly.type
_entity_poly.pdbx_seq_one_letter_code
_entity_poly.pdbx_strand_id
1 'polypeptide(L)'
;MSLYDEFLQWAGSLNAQQAADWLRNLEWQRVVPEITGKFIGFLLGFFASWLLLFRRHLKALDRLRRGDSDDVLFQAHFLVPVPGTGECVLIFRNLMPSTTVNELYDNPAARKIVREMADMTSLKDPVLRTESQLGFEVLNDAFNHIAGHLATTPFSRETWLFAMTCEDRKVVRRKCVRCFLIRPGELEQFANWRWCRDHVRCEQPWHWYRVVALHQMAKQWQKEEQAAQNPESKPQGMPLVDKHATHRRIRPLSAGIYTNEKAVGTPVTIPWESQEWELKKLGLDLRDPTSGA
;
A
#
# COMPACT_ATOMS: atom_id res chain seq x y z
N MET A 1 29.46 -9.96 -43.55
CA MET A 1 30.51 -10.19 -42.54
C MET A 1 30.53 -8.96 -41.66
N SER A 2 30.54 -9.08 -40.32
CA SER A 2 30.60 -7.90 -39.44
C SER A 2 31.98 -7.26 -39.55
N LEU A 3 32.08 -5.93 -39.50
CA LEU A 3 33.37 -5.22 -39.40
C LEU A 3 34.24 -5.73 -38.24
N TYR A 4 33.60 -6.27 -37.21
CA TYR A 4 34.26 -6.90 -36.08
C TYR A 4 34.93 -8.23 -36.45
N ASP A 5 34.29 -9.03 -37.31
CA ASP A 5 34.82 -10.32 -37.75
C ASP A 5 36.01 -10.12 -38.69
N GLU A 6 35.92 -9.14 -39.60
CA GLU A 6 37.04 -8.75 -40.49
C GLU A 6 38.22 -8.19 -39.68
N PHE A 7 37.96 -7.39 -38.65
CA PHE A 7 39.01 -6.88 -37.75
C PHE A 7 39.70 -8.00 -36.98
N LEU A 8 38.95 -8.96 -36.43
CA LEU A 8 39.52 -10.10 -35.72
C LEU A 8 40.35 -11.01 -36.63
N GLN A 9 39.89 -11.23 -37.87
CA GLN A 9 40.62 -12.03 -38.86
C GLN A 9 41.91 -11.34 -39.29
N TRP A 10 41.87 -10.02 -39.49
CA TRP A 10 43.05 -9.20 -39.77
C TRP A 10 44.03 -9.18 -38.59
N ALA A 11 43.53 -8.93 -37.37
CA ALA A 11 44.36 -8.88 -36.16
C ALA A 11 45.03 -10.22 -35.86
N GLY A 12 44.34 -11.34 -36.13
CA GLY A 12 44.89 -12.70 -36.01
C GLY A 12 45.92 -13.06 -37.09
N SER A 13 45.99 -12.30 -38.19
CA SER A 13 46.92 -12.53 -39.31
C SER A 13 48.23 -11.76 -39.23
N LEU A 14 48.38 -10.85 -38.25
CA LEU A 14 49.56 -10.01 -38.07
C LEU A 14 50.73 -10.80 -37.45
N ASN A 15 51.88 -10.81 -38.14
CA ASN A 15 53.14 -11.26 -37.53
C ASN A 15 53.69 -10.22 -36.55
N ALA A 16 54.51 -10.65 -35.58
CA ALA A 16 55.03 -9.79 -34.51
C ALA A 16 55.76 -8.52 -35.01
N GLN A 17 56.47 -8.60 -36.14
CA GLN A 17 57.10 -7.45 -36.79
C GLN A 17 56.08 -6.48 -37.40
N GLN A 18 55.03 -6.99 -38.04
CA GLN A 18 53.97 -6.15 -38.64
C GLN A 18 53.15 -5.44 -37.56
N ALA A 19 52.89 -6.11 -36.44
CA ALA A 19 52.26 -5.50 -35.27
C ALA A 19 53.15 -4.39 -34.66
N ALA A 20 54.46 -4.63 -34.57
CA ALA A 20 55.42 -3.65 -34.06
C ALA A 20 55.55 -2.42 -34.97
N ASP A 21 55.62 -2.61 -36.30
CA ASP A 21 55.68 -1.51 -37.27
C ASP A 21 54.37 -0.71 -37.32
N TRP A 22 53.23 -1.39 -37.19
CA TRP A 22 51.93 -0.73 -37.07
C TRP A 22 51.83 0.12 -35.80
N LEU A 23 52.23 -0.43 -34.64
CA LEU A 23 52.33 0.33 -33.39
C LEU A 23 53.28 1.51 -33.50
N ARG A 24 54.40 1.40 -34.24
CA ARG A 24 55.38 2.47 -34.36
C ARG A 24 54.91 3.63 -35.25
N ASN A 25 54.09 3.33 -36.27
CA ASN A 25 53.56 4.31 -37.23
C ASN A 25 52.21 4.93 -36.82
N LEU A 26 51.65 4.50 -35.70
CA LEU A 26 50.47 5.11 -35.11
C LEU A 26 50.77 6.55 -34.68
N GLU A 27 49.88 7.49 -35.01
CA GLU A 27 49.93 8.87 -34.55
C GLU A 27 49.61 8.93 -33.04
N TRP A 28 50.53 8.48 -32.18
CA TRP A 28 50.34 8.40 -30.73
C TRP A 28 49.97 9.74 -30.10
N GLN A 29 50.45 10.85 -30.67
CA GLN A 29 50.09 12.19 -30.26
C GLN A 29 48.59 12.50 -30.43
N ARG A 30 47.90 11.80 -31.33
CA ARG A 30 46.46 11.93 -31.57
C ARG A 30 45.66 10.81 -30.89
N VAL A 31 46.18 9.59 -30.93
CA VAL A 31 45.52 8.40 -30.36
C VAL A 31 45.48 8.44 -28.84
N VAL A 32 46.56 8.85 -28.17
CA VAL A 32 46.60 8.90 -26.69
C VAL A 32 45.54 9.89 -26.15
N PRO A 33 45.47 11.16 -26.59
CA PRO A 33 44.45 12.08 -26.09
C PRO A 33 43.01 11.63 -26.40
N GLU A 34 42.79 11.01 -27.55
CA GLU A 34 41.44 10.55 -27.94
C GLU A 34 40.98 9.35 -27.10
N ILE A 35 41.85 8.35 -26.87
CA ILE A 35 41.54 7.21 -26.00
C ILE A 35 41.41 7.68 -24.54
N THR A 36 42.32 8.53 -24.07
CA THR A 36 42.26 9.08 -22.70
C THR A 36 40.97 9.88 -22.49
N GLY A 37 40.58 10.72 -23.45
CA GLY A 37 39.33 11.48 -23.39
C GLY A 37 38.09 10.58 -23.36
N LYS A 38 38.03 9.55 -24.21
CA LYS A 38 36.93 8.56 -24.22
C LYS A 38 36.89 7.74 -22.94
N PHE A 39 38.05 7.33 -22.42
CA PHE A 39 38.14 6.56 -21.18
C PHE A 39 37.71 7.39 -19.96
N ILE A 40 38.15 8.65 -19.87
CA ILE A 40 37.69 9.58 -18.83
C ILE A 40 36.18 9.82 -18.94
N GLY A 41 35.67 10.04 -20.16
CA GLY A 41 34.23 10.20 -20.39
C GLY A 41 33.42 8.98 -19.96
N PHE A 42 33.90 7.77 -20.29
CA PHE A 42 33.29 6.51 -19.85
C PHE A 42 33.31 6.38 -18.32
N LEU A 43 34.46 6.63 -17.67
CA LEU A 43 34.57 6.58 -16.22
C LEU A 43 33.62 7.58 -15.55
N LEU A 44 33.57 8.82 -16.02
CA LEU A 44 32.66 9.84 -15.49
C LEU A 44 31.20 9.42 -15.65
N GLY A 45 30.81 8.90 -16.81
CA GLY A 45 29.46 8.38 -17.05
C GLY A 45 29.13 7.19 -16.13
N PHE A 46 30.07 6.27 -15.97
CA PHE A 46 29.94 5.12 -15.07
C PHE A 46 29.80 5.56 -13.62
N PHE A 47 30.66 6.46 -13.12
CA PHE A 47 30.59 6.99 -11.76
C PHE A 47 29.29 7.75 -11.51
N ALA A 48 28.82 8.57 -12.46
CA ALA A 48 27.56 9.28 -12.33
C ALA A 48 26.36 8.31 -12.25
N SER A 49 26.32 7.30 -13.12
CA SER A 49 25.29 6.26 -13.10
C SER A 49 25.32 5.44 -11.81
N TRP A 50 26.51 4.99 -11.39
CA TRP A 50 26.72 4.25 -10.15
C TRP A 50 26.27 5.07 -8.93
N LEU A 51 26.63 6.35 -8.87
CA LEU A 51 26.24 7.23 -7.77
C LEU A 51 24.72 7.41 -7.69
N LEU A 52 24.03 7.52 -8.83
CA LEU A 52 22.56 7.60 -8.86
C LEU A 52 21.89 6.31 -8.37
N LEU A 53 22.37 5.14 -8.82
CA LEU A 53 21.89 3.84 -8.36
C LEU A 53 22.18 3.63 -6.87
N PHE A 54 23.37 4.00 -6.42
CA PHE A 54 23.77 3.91 -5.03
C PHE A 54 22.91 4.79 -4.13
N ARG A 55 22.63 6.03 -4.53
CA ARG A 55 21.70 6.92 -3.80
C ARG A 55 20.27 6.36 -3.74
N ARG A 56 19.78 5.75 -4.82
CA ARG A 56 18.48 5.05 -4.82
C ARG A 56 18.48 3.88 -3.83
N HIS A 57 19.55 3.09 -3.82
CA HIS A 57 19.69 1.97 -2.91
C HIS A 57 19.75 2.41 -1.44
N LEU A 58 20.51 3.47 -1.13
CA LEU A 58 20.56 4.05 0.21
C LEU A 58 19.19 4.53 0.68
N LYS A 59 18.41 5.21 -0.18
CA LYS A 59 17.04 5.63 0.16
C LYS A 59 16.13 4.43 0.46
N ALA A 60 16.28 3.32 -0.26
CA ALA A 60 15.52 2.10 0.00
C ALA A 60 15.91 1.47 1.36
N LEU A 61 17.21 1.39 1.65
CA LEU A 61 17.70 0.91 2.95
C LEU A 61 17.25 1.80 4.10
N ASP A 62 17.25 3.12 3.92
CA ASP A 62 16.75 4.07 4.91
C ASP A 62 15.25 3.89 5.16
N ARG A 63 14.43 3.61 4.13
CA ARG A 63 13.01 3.29 4.30
C ARG A 63 12.80 2.02 5.13
N LEU A 64 13.54 0.96 4.83
CA LEU A 64 13.50 -0.29 5.61
C LEU A 64 13.93 -0.07 7.06
N ARG A 65 15.00 0.70 7.29
CA ARG A 65 15.45 1.08 8.65
C ARG A 65 14.42 1.92 9.39
N ARG A 66 13.69 2.79 8.68
CA ARG A 66 12.59 3.60 9.23
C ARG A 66 11.30 2.81 9.44
N GLY A 67 11.25 1.54 9.08
CA GLY A 67 10.06 0.69 9.24
C GLY A 67 8.94 0.99 8.26
N ASP A 68 9.22 1.69 7.16
CA ASP A 68 8.27 1.82 6.07
C ASP A 68 8.30 0.53 5.25
N SER A 69 7.17 -0.19 5.25
CA SER A 69 7.01 -1.38 4.44
C SER A 69 6.28 -1.07 3.16
N ASP A 70 6.76 -1.64 2.06
CA ASP A 70 6.01 -1.73 0.81
C ASP A 70 4.97 -2.87 0.85
N ASP A 71 4.64 -3.41 2.03
CA ASP A 71 3.74 -4.56 2.15
C ASP A 71 2.29 -4.12 1.97
N VAL A 72 1.55 -4.91 1.20
CA VAL A 72 0.10 -4.83 1.08
C VAL A 72 -0.51 -6.13 1.60
N LEU A 73 -1.40 -6.00 2.59
CA LEU A 73 -2.04 -7.14 3.25
C LEU A 73 -3.55 -7.11 3.03
N PHE A 74 -4.12 -8.20 2.52
CA PHE A 74 -5.57 -8.36 2.37
C PHE A 74 -6.12 -9.11 3.57
N GLN A 75 -7.00 -8.46 4.35
CA GLN A 75 -7.43 -8.97 5.64
C GLN A 75 -8.95 -8.89 5.82
N ALA A 76 -9.57 -10.04 6.10
CA ALA A 76 -10.94 -10.07 6.58
C ALA A 76 -10.97 -9.78 8.08
N HIS A 77 -11.90 -8.95 8.50
CA HIS A 77 -12.19 -8.61 9.89
C HIS A 77 -13.53 -9.20 10.27
N PHE A 78 -13.55 -9.87 11.42
CA PHE A 78 -14.71 -10.57 11.96
C PHE A 78 -14.98 -10.09 13.39
N LEU A 79 -16.25 -9.90 13.71
CA LEU A 79 -16.73 -9.82 15.08
C LEU A 79 -17.32 -11.17 15.49
N VAL A 80 -16.61 -11.90 16.35
CA VAL A 80 -17.06 -13.20 16.84
C VAL A 80 -17.59 -13.07 18.28
N PRO A 81 -18.84 -13.47 18.55
CA PRO A 81 -19.41 -13.34 19.89
C PRO A 81 -18.71 -14.27 20.90
N VAL A 82 -18.50 -13.78 22.11
CA VAL A 82 -18.03 -14.56 23.26
C VAL A 82 -19.24 -15.17 23.96
N PRO A 83 -19.38 -16.51 24.01
CA PRO A 83 -20.54 -17.17 24.60
C PRO A 83 -20.82 -16.69 26.03
N GLY A 84 -22.07 -16.30 26.30
CA GLY A 84 -22.54 -15.97 27.65
C GLY A 84 -22.17 -14.58 28.20
N THR A 85 -21.47 -13.73 27.44
CA THR A 85 -21.02 -12.40 27.92
C THR A 85 -21.64 -11.21 27.20
N GLY A 86 -22.18 -11.42 25.99
CA GLY A 86 -22.65 -10.33 25.12
C GLY A 86 -21.51 -9.50 24.49
N GLU A 87 -20.25 -9.84 24.76
CA GLU A 87 -19.08 -9.21 24.16
C GLU A 87 -18.69 -9.93 22.87
N CYS A 88 -17.90 -9.24 22.03
CA CYS A 88 -17.37 -9.76 20.78
C CYS A 88 -15.84 -9.66 20.77
N VAL A 89 -15.18 -10.60 20.10
CA VAL A 89 -13.75 -10.55 19.82
C VAL A 89 -13.56 -10.07 18.39
N LEU A 90 -12.79 -9.00 18.22
CA LEU A 90 -12.30 -8.58 16.91
C LEU A 90 -11.17 -9.51 16.48
N ILE A 91 -11.41 -10.21 15.38
CA ILE A 91 -10.49 -11.15 14.75
C ILE A 91 -10.15 -10.63 13.36
N PHE A 92 -8.88 -10.76 12.95
CA PHE A 92 -8.45 -10.46 11.59
C PHE A 92 -7.68 -11.63 11.01
N ARG A 93 -7.94 -11.96 9.74
CA ARG A 93 -7.29 -13.06 9.03
C ARG A 93 -6.80 -12.59 7.68
N ASN A 94 -5.56 -12.94 7.34
CA ASN A 94 -5.05 -12.72 6.00
C ASN A 94 -5.80 -13.64 5.04
N LEU A 95 -6.37 -13.08 3.99
CA LEU A 95 -7.07 -13.84 2.96
C LEU A 95 -6.13 -14.41 1.91
N MET A 96 -4.93 -13.86 1.81
CA MET A 96 -3.89 -14.29 0.88
C MET A 96 -2.50 -13.98 1.45
N PRO A 97 -1.42 -14.55 0.88
CA PRO A 97 -0.06 -14.19 1.23
C PRO A 97 0.20 -12.69 1.10
N SER A 98 1.11 -12.16 1.92
CA SER A 98 1.54 -10.76 1.80
C SER A 98 2.12 -10.51 0.41
N THR A 99 1.69 -9.43 -0.24
CA THR A 99 2.29 -8.93 -1.48
C THR A 99 2.94 -7.57 -1.23
N THR A 100 3.61 -7.02 -2.23
CA THR A 100 4.18 -5.68 -2.17
C THR A 100 3.49 -4.70 -3.11
N VAL A 101 3.63 -3.40 -2.85
CA VAL A 101 3.16 -2.34 -3.77
C VAL A 101 3.75 -2.51 -5.17
N ASN A 102 4.98 -3.04 -5.29
CA ASN A 102 5.61 -3.24 -6.60
C ASN A 102 5.03 -4.44 -7.36
N GLU A 103 4.55 -5.46 -6.65
CA GLU A 103 3.91 -6.65 -7.23
C GLU A 103 2.44 -6.40 -7.55
N LEU A 104 1.74 -5.65 -6.70
CA LEU A 104 0.31 -5.39 -6.87
C LEU A 104 0.01 -4.41 -8.01
N TYR A 105 0.93 -3.47 -8.28
CA TYR A 105 0.74 -2.42 -9.28
C TYR A 105 1.85 -2.48 -10.32
N ASP A 106 1.51 -2.68 -11.60
CA ASP A 106 2.50 -2.65 -12.68
C ASP A 106 2.98 -1.23 -12.98
N ASN A 107 2.09 -0.24 -12.87
CA ASN A 107 2.38 1.15 -13.19
C ASN A 107 3.25 1.82 -12.09
N PRO A 108 4.47 2.29 -12.40
CA PRO A 108 5.31 2.99 -11.42
C PRO A 108 4.69 4.24 -10.82
N ALA A 109 3.81 4.94 -11.54
CA ALA A 109 3.09 6.11 -11.03
C ALA A 109 2.08 5.71 -9.96
N ALA A 110 1.31 4.63 -10.17
CA ALA A 110 0.39 4.07 -9.19
C ALA A 110 1.13 3.67 -7.91
N ARG A 111 2.30 3.01 -8.03
CA ARG A 111 3.15 2.65 -6.89
C ARG A 111 3.60 3.85 -6.06
N LYS A 112 3.90 4.98 -6.71
CA LYS A 112 4.31 6.20 -6.02
C LYS A 112 3.12 6.80 -5.27
N ILE A 113 1.96 6.83 -5.90
CA ILE A 113 0.73 7.42 -5.36
C ILE A 113 0.21 6.62 -4.17
N VAL A 114 0.23 5.28 -4.22
CA VAL A 114 -0.12 4.42 -3.08
C VAL A 114 0.73 4.78 -1.85
N ARG A 115 2.04 4.94 -2.05
CA ARG A 115 2.96 5.31 -0.96
C ARG A 115 2.68 6.71 -0.43
N GLU A 116 2.44 7.68 -1.31
CA GLU A 116 2.09 9.06 -0.90
C GLU A 116 0.75 9.10 -0.15
N MET A 117 -0.26 8.37 -0.62
CA MET A 117 -1.55 8.23 0.08
C MET A 117 -1.36 7.58 1.44
N ALA A 118 -0.58 6.51 1.53
CA ALA A 118 -0.24 5.87 2.78
C ALA A 118 0.48 6.85 3.74
N ASP A 119 1.39 7.70 3.25
CA ASP A 119 2.09 8.76 4.00
C ASP A 119 1.17 9.84 4.56
N MET A 120 0.02 10.06 3.93
CA MET A 120 -0.99 11.00 4.42
C MET A 120 -1.99 10.38 5.39
N THR A 121 -2.03 9.05 5.53
CA THR A 121 -2.95 8.39 6.47
C THR A 121 -2.53 8.59 7.93
N SER A 122 -3.51 8.58 8.81
CA SER A 122 -3.32 8.64 10.25
C SER A 122 -4.39 7.82 10.94
N LEU A 123 -4.30 7.63 12.25
CA LEU A 123 -5.35 6.96 13.00
C LEU A 123 -6.71 7.70 12.90
N LYS A 124 -6.71 9.01 12.59
CA LYS A 124 -7.92 9.82 12.41
C LYS A 124 -8.58 9.65 11.05
N ASP A 125 -7.78 9.43 10.01
CA ASP A 125 -8.21 9.19 8.63
C ASP A 125 -7.44 7.98 8.11
N PRO A 126 -7.83 6.76 8.51
CA PRO A 126 -7.08 5.55 8.22
C PRO A 126 -7.29 5.01 6.80
N VAL A 127 -8.38 5.43 6.14
CA VAL A 127 -8.73 5.02 4.77
C VAL A 127 -7.93 5.86 3.78
N LEU A 128 -7.27 5.22 2.81
CA LEU A 128 -6.50 5.92 1.79
C LEU A 128 -7.41 6.87 0.99
N ARG A 129 -6.89 8.06 0.68
CA ARG A 129 -7.61 9.11 -0.06
C ARG A 129 -7.66 8.84 -1.57
N THR A 130 -8.52 7.89 -1.95
CA THR A 130 -8.66 7.40 -3.32
C THR A 130 -9.73 8.13 -4.14
N GLU A 131 -10.12 9.36 -3.77
CA GLU A 131 -11.24 10.09 -4.40
C GLU A 131 -10.92 10.60 -5.81
N SER A 132 -9.64 10.78 -6.13
CA SER A 132 -9.19 11.20 -7.46
C SER A 132 -9.31 10.06 -8.49
N GLN A 133 -9.33 10.39 -9.79
CA GLN A 133 -9.36 9.40 -10.87
C GLN A 133 -8.26 8.34 -10.72
N LEU A 134 -7.03 8.77 -10.44
CA LEU A 134 -5.89 7.88 -10.25
C LEU A 134 -5.97 7.11 -8.93
N GLY A 135 -6.55 7.71 -7.90
CA GLY A 135 -6.88 7.03 -6.64
C GLY A 135 -7.89 5.90 -6.85
N PHE A 136 -8.90 6.12 -7.69
CA PHE A 136 -9.90 5.12 -8.04
C PHE A 136 -9.29 3.95 -8.83
N GLU A 137 -8.42 4.22 -9.80
CA GLU A 137 -7.68 3.18 -10.51
C GLU A 137 -6.87 2.33 -9.53
N VAL A 138 -6.13 2.97 -8.62
CA VAL A 138 -5.36 2.30 -7.56
C VAL A 138 -6.24 1.42 -6.66
N LEU A 139 -7.42 1.92 -6.28
CA LEU A 139 -8.38 1.16 -5.48
C LEU A 139 -8.93 -0.03 -6.26
N ASN A 140 -9.23 0.15 -7.54
CA ASN A 140 -9.77 -0.88 -8.42
C ASN A 140 -8.79 -2.00 -8.68
N ASP A 141 -7.51 -1.71 -8.87
CA ASP A 141 -6.49 -2.73 -9.06
C ASP A 141 -6.41 -3.65 -7.83
N ALA A 142 -6.36 -3.06 -6.63
CA ALA A 142 -6.37 -3.85 -5.38
C ALA A 142 -7.69 -4.62 -5.19
N PHE A 143 -8.83 -3.99 -5.51
CA PHE A 143 -10.15 -4.61 -5.44
C PHE A 143 -10.26 -5.82 -6.39
N ASN A 144 -9.83 -5.66 -7.64
CA ASN A 144 -9.87 -6.71 -8.66
C ASN A 144 -8.90 -7.84 -8.32
N HIS A 145 -7.73 -7.51 -7.76
CA HIS A 145 -6.75 -8.50 -7.32
C HIS A 145 -7.35 -9.45 -6.27
N ILE A 146 -7.96 -8.92 -5.20
CA ILE A 146 -8.58 -9.77 -4.17
C ILE A 146 -9.85 -10.46 -4.68
N ALA A 147 -10.65 -9.80 -5.53
CA ALA A 147 -11.84 -10.41 -6.12
C ALA A 147 -11.48 -11.62 -6.98
N GLY A 148 -10.39 -11.54 -7.75
CA GLY A 148 -9.85 -12.65 -8.53
C GLY A 148 -9.36 -13.79 -7.63
N HIS A 149 -8.66 -13.48 -6.54
CA HIS A 149 -8.20 -14.49 -5.58
C HIS A 149 -9.35 -15.23 -4.89
N LEU A 150 -10.44 -14.51 -4.58
CA LEU A 150 -11.63 -15.05 -3.91
C LEU A 150 -12.68 -15.58 -4.90
N ALA A 151 -12.40 -15.60 -6.20
CA ALA A 151 -13.38 -16.01 -7.21
C ALA A 151 -13.74 -17.49 -7.11
N THR A 152 -12.78 -18.35 -6.77
CA THR A 152 -12.89 -19.82 -6.79
C THR A 152 -12.98 -20.45 -5.39
N THR A 153 -13.19 -19.64 -4.35
CA THR A 153 -13.33 -20.15 -2.99
C THR A 153 -14.60 -21.00 -2.85
N PRO A 154 -14.59 -22.09 -2.06
CA PRO A 154 -15.75 -22.97 -1.90
C PRO A 154 -16.81 -22.42 -0.93
N PHE A 155 -16.64 -21.19 -0.42
CA PHE A 155 -17.52 -20.61 0.58
C PHE A 155 -18.68 -19.82 -0.04
N SER A 156 -19.79 -19.72 0.70
CA SER A 156 -20.94 -18.92 0.28
C SER A 156 -20.54 -17.45 0.07
N ARG A 157 -21.02 -16.85 -1.02
CA ARG A 157 -20.72 -15.45 -1.34
C ARG A 157 -21.62 -14.54 -0.51
N GLU A 158 -20.99 -13.66 0.26
CA GLU A 158 -21.65 -12.61 1.02
C GLU A 158 -21.12 -11.25 0.56
N THR A 159 -21.79 -10.17 0.94
CA THR A 159 -21.33 -8.80 0.69
C THR A 159 -20.31 -8.39 1.75
N TRP A 160 -19.13 -7.98 1.30
CA TRP A 160 -18.04 -7.44 2.11
C TRP A 160 -17.76 -6.00 1.71
N LEU A 161 -17.43 -5.13 2.66
CA LEU A 161 -16.95 -3.79 2.40
C LEU A 161 -15.43 -3.82 2.29
N PHE A 162 -14.94 -3.52 1.09
CA PHE A 162 -13.52 -3.39 0.77
C PHE A 162 -13.06 -1.95 0.96
N ALA A 163 -11.97 -1.76 1.69
CA ALA A 163 -11.32 -0.45 1.81
C ALA A 163 -9.80 -0.61 1.90
N MET A 164 -9.06 0.26 1.22
CA MET A 164 -7.62 0.38 1.43
C MET A 164 -7.36 1.29 2.63
N THR A 165 -6.62 0.78 3.60
CA THR A 165 -6.22 1.50 4.81
C THR A 165 -4.70 1.45 4.98
N CYS A 166 -4.15 2.28 5.85
CA CYS A 166 -2.76 2.16 6.26
C CYS A 166 -2.59 2.42 7.75
N GLU A 167 -1.73 1.64 8.39
CA GLU A 167 -1.47 1.77 9.82
C GLU A 167 -0.68 3.06 10.12
N ASP A 168 -1.09 3.78 11.17
CA ASP A 168 -0.41 5.00 11.61
C ASP A 168 0.98 4.67 12.17
N ARG A 169 2.03 5.24 11.57
CA ARG A 169 3.43 5.04 11.98
C ARG A 169 3.70 5.48 13.43
N LYS A 170 2.88 6.37 13.99
CA LYS A 170 2.97 6.78 15.40
C LYS A 170 2.58 5.65 16.36
N VAL A 171 1.80 4.68 15.88
CA VAL A 171 1.27 3.57 16.69
C VAL A 171 1.97 2.25 16.36
N VAL A 172 2.31 2.02 15.10
CA VAL A 172 2.94 0.76 14.66
C VAL A 172 4.41 0.93 14.32
N ARG A 173 5.22 -0.10 14.61
CA ARG A 173 6.65 -0.14 14.26
C ARG A 173 6.89 -0.26 12.76
N ARG A 174 6.04 -1.00 12.06
CA ARG A 174 6.14 -1.25 10.62
C ARG A 174 4.87 -0.77 9.95
N LYS A 175 4.98 0.24 9.10
CA LYS A 175 3.86 0.77 8.35
C LYS A 175 3.57 -0.13 7.16
N CYS A 176 2.32 -0.52 6.97
CA CYS A 176 1.88 -1.31 5.82
C CYS A 176 0.51 -0.84 5.32
N VAL A 177 0.25 -1.03 4.04
CA VAL A 177 -1.10 -0.85 3.47
C VAL A 177 -1.89 -2.12 3.77
N ARG A 178 -3.10 -1.97 4.29
CA ARG A 178 -4.01 -3.07 4.58
C ARG A 178 -5.32 -2.87 3.84
N CYS A 179 -5.65 -3.82 2.98
CA CYS A 179 -6.94 -3.90 2.32
C CYS A 179 -7.90 -4.64 3.25
N PHE A 180 -8.78 -3.89 3.91
CA PHE A 180 -9.78 -4.42 4.83
C PHE A 180 -10.96 -4.97 4.05
N LEU A 181 -11.44 -6.13 4.47
CA LEU A 181 -12.75 -6.65 4.16
C LEU A 181 -13.51 -6.83 5.47
N ILE A 182 -14.68 -6.20 5.59
CA ILE A 182 -15.56 -6.32 6.76
C ILE A 182 -17.01 -6.40 6.32
N ARG A 183 -17.84 -7.17 7.02
CA ARG A 183 -19.28 -7.22 6.69
C ARG A 183 -19.96 -5.88 7.00
N PRO A 184 -20.92 -5.43 6.17
CA PRO A 184 -21.66 -4.19 6.42
C PRO A 184 -22.23 -4.09 7.83
N GLY A 185 -23.01 -5.09 8.27
CA GLY A 185 -23.62 -5.09 9.60
C GLY A 185 -22.63 -5.18 10.78
N GLU A 186 -21.40 -5.63 10.54
CA GLU A 186 -20.34 -5.58 11.55
C GLU A 186 -19.74 -4.17 11.62
N LEU A 187 -19.49 -3.53 10.47
CA LEU A 187 -18.98 -2.17 10.40
C LEU A 187 -19.96 -1.15 11.00
N GLU A 188 -21.27 -1.34 10.84
CA GLU A 188 -22.30 -0.48 11.46
C GLU A 188 -22.16 -0.41 12.99
N GLN A 189 -21.85 -1.53 13.64
CA GLN A 189 -21.66 -1.57 15.10
C GLN A 189 -20.47 -0.71 15.53
N PHE A 190 -19.41 -0.67 14.70
CA PHE A 190 -18.24 0.17 14.95
C PHE A 190 -18.53 1.67 14.89
N ALA A 191 -19.66 2.11 14.31
CA ALA A 191 -20.02 3.53 14.34
C ALA A 191 -20.30 4.04 15.77
N ASN A 192 -20.72 3.15 16.68
CA ASN A 192 -20.95 3.49 18.08
C ASN A 192 -19.68 3.27 18.92
N TRP A 193 -18.94 4.34 19.18
CA TRP A 193 -17.70 4.26 19.97
C TRP A 193 -17.91 3.70 21.38
N ARG A 194 -19.01 4.05 22.05
CA ARG A 194 -19.31 3.54 23.38
C ARG A 194 -19.51 2.02 23.35
N TRP A 195 -20.23 1.53 22.34
CA TRP A 195 -20.39 0.09 22.13
C TRP A 195 -19.04 -0.59 21.90
N CYS A 196 -18.18 -0.02 21.05
CA CYS A 196 -16.83 -0.54 20.80
C CYS A 196 -16.03 -0.69 22.11
N ARG A 197 -16.08 0.34 22.95
CA ARG A 197 -15.34 0.36 24.22
C ARG A 197 -15.82 -0.71 25.19
N ASP A 198 -17.14 -0.86 25.30
CA ASP A 198 -17.77 -1.66 26.34
C ASP A 198 -17.90 -3.14 25.92
N HIS A 199 -17.90 -3.47 24.61
CA HIS A 199 -18.21 -4.82 24.12
C HIS A 199 -17.12 -5.46 23.24
N VAL A 200 -16.14 -4.71 22.72
CA VAL A 200 -15.13 -5.26 21.81
C VAL A 200 -13.83 -5.62 22.55
N ARG A 201 -13.49 -6.90 22.48
CA ARG A 201 -12.21 -7.47 22.88
C ARG A 201 -11.30 -7.71 21.67
N CYS A 202 -10.01 -7.85 21.90
CA CYS A 202 -9.02 -8.07 20.84
C CYS A 202 -8.27 -9.38 21.05
N GLU A 203 -7.76 -9.99 19.98
CA GLU A 203 -6.88 -11.17 20.11
C GLU A 203 -5.54 -10.86 20.80
N GLN A 204 -5.06 -9.60 20.71
CA GLN A 204 -3.82 -9.17 21.36
C GLN A 204 -3.97 -7.74 21.87
N PRO A 205 -3.22 -7.34 22.93
CA PRO A 205 -3.35 -6.03 23.55
C PRO A 205 -3.10 -4.87 22.58
N TRP A 206 -2.15 -5.02 21.67
CA TRP A 206 -1.79 -3.96 20.72
C TRP A 206 -2.79 -3.78 19.58
N HIS A 207 -3.80 -4.65 19.39
CA HIS A 207 -4.76 -4.50 18.29
C HIS A 207 -5.83 -3.42 18.52
N TRP A 208 -5.79 -2.71 19.66
CA TRP A 208 -6.74 -1.64 19.98
C TRP A 208 -6.84 -0.57 18.87
N TYR A 209 -5.74 -0.24 18.20
CA TYR A 209 -5.74 0.78 17.13
C TYR A 209 -6.56 0.34 15.91
N ARG A 210 -6.77 -0.97 15.72
CA ARG A 210 -7.64 -1.50 14.66
C ARG A 210 -9.11 -1.27 14.96
N VAL A 211 -9.51 -1.36 16.24
CA VAL A 211 -10.87 -0.98 16.68
C VAL A 211 -11.12 0.50 16.35
N VAL A 212 -10.14 1.36 16.62
CA VAL A 212 -10.22 2.79 16.29
C VAL A 212 -10.27 3.01 14.77
N ALA A 213 -9.45 2.30 14.00
CA ALA A 213 -9.46 2.39 12.54
C ALA A 213 -10.81 1.96 11.95
N LEU A 214 -11.40 0.88 12.46
CA LEU A 214 -12.73 0.41 12.06
C LEU A 214 -13.83 1.41 12.46
N HIS A 215 -13.72 2.04 13.62
CA HIS A 215 -14.64 3.12 14.02
C HIS A 215 -14.58 4.30 13.04
N GLN A 216 -13.39 4.77 12.67
CA GLN A 216 -13.24 5.85 11.69
C GLN A 216 -13.72 5.42 10.29
N MET A 217 -13.43 4.19 9.89
CA MET A 217 -13.92 3.61 8.64
C MET A 217 -15.45 3.55 8.62
N ALA A 218 -16.10 3.21 9.74
CA ALA A 218 -17.56 3.18 9.86
C ALA A 218 -18.16 4.58 9.68
N LYS A 219 -17.59 5.60 10.33
CA LYS A 219 -18.01 7.00 10.14
C LYS A 219 -17.83 7.46 8.70
N GLN A 220 -16.70 7.12 8.08
CA GLN A 220 -16.43 7.46 6.69
C GLN A 220 -17.42 6.78 5.74
N TRP A 221 -17.73 5.50 5.97
CA TRP A 221 -18.71 4.76 5.16
C TRP A 221 -20.11 5.37 5.28
N GLN A 222 -20.54 5.72 6.50
CA GLN A 222 -21.83 6.41 6.70
C GLN A 222 -21.89 7.75 5.96
N LYS A 223 -20.80 8.52 5.97
CA LYS A 223 -20.69 9.77 5.21
C LYS A 223 -20.78 9.53 3.70
N GLU A 224 -20.10 8.51 3.18
CA GLU A 224 -20.14 8.15 1.75
C GLU A 224 -21.53 7.63 1.33
N GLU A 225 -22.21 6.85 2.17
CA GLU A 225 -23.58 6.39 1.92
C GLU A 225 -24.58 7.56 1.92
N GLN A 226 -24.48 8.48 2.89
CA GLN A 226 -25.33 9.68 2.93
C GLN A 226 -25.12 10.57 1.70
N ALA A 227 -23.85 10.79 1.30
CA ALA A 227 -23.52 11.57 0.12
C ALA A 227 -24.02 10.91 -1.18
N ALA A 228 -24.03 9.58 -1.24
CA ALA A 228 -24.55 8.86 -2.40
C ALA A 228 -26.09 8.86 -2.48
N GLN A 229 -26.78 8.88 -1.34
CA GLN A 229 -28.24 9.00 -1.28
C GLN A 229 -28.72 10.43 -1.60
N ASN A 230 -27.95 11.44 -1.20
CA ASN A 230 -28.25 12.86 -1.41
C ASN A 230 -27.12 13.54 -2.20
N PRO A 231 -26.98 13.26 -3.51
CA PRO A 231 -25.94 13.85 -4.32
C PRO A 231 -26.12 15.38 -4.39
N GLU A 232 -25.07 16.14 -4.10
CA GLU A 232 -25.10 17.59 -4.26
C GLU A 232 -25.47 17.97 -5.70
N SER A 233 -26.44 18.87 -5.87
CA SER A 233 -26.86 19.37 -7.18
C SER A 233 -25.74 20.23 -7.79
N LYS A 234 -24.83 19.62 -8.54
CA LYS A 234 -23.80 20.35 -9.28
C LYS A 234 -24.36 20.83 -10.62
N PRO A 235 -24.01 22.07 -11.05
CA PRO A 235 -24.47 22.59 -12.34
C PRO A 235 -23.96 21.68 -13.47
N GLN A 236 -24.92 21.29 -14.29
CA GLN A 236 -24.88 20.63 -15.60
C GLN A 236 -23.49 20.17 -16.08
N GLY A 237 -23.29 18.86 -16.18
CA GLY A 237 -22.36 18.32 -17.18
C GLY A 237 -22.89 17.00 -17.71
N MET A 238 -22.27 16.52 -18.78
CA MET A 238 -22.81 15.51 -19.69
C MET A 238 -23.45 14.31 -18.96
N PRO A 239 -24.68 13.91 -19.33
CA PRO A 239 -25.51 12.95 -18.59
C PRO A 239 -25.05 11.48 -18.65
N LEU A 240 -23.95 11.16 -19.36
CA LEU A 240 -23.47 9.78 -19.57
C LEU A 240 -22.04 9.53 -19.09
N VAL A 241 -21.31 10.58 -18.73
CA VAL A 241 -20.05 10.43 -18.02
C VAL A 241 -20.42 10.57 -16.56
N ASP A 242 -20.44 9.47 -15.84
CA ASP A 242 -20.46 9.49 -14.38
C ASP A 242 -19.40 10.52 -13.97
N LYS A 243 -19.82 11.72 -13.56
CA LYS A 243 -18.85 12.70 -13.08
C LYS A 243 -18.29 12.03 -11.85
N HIS A 244 -17.07 11.51 -11.99
CA HIS A 244 -16.17 10.88 -11.02
C HIS A 244 -15.92 11.73 -9.75
N ALA A 245 -16.91 12.51 -9.31
CA ALA A 245 -16.79 13.66 -8.45
C ALA A 245 -16.53 13.30 -7.00
N THR A 246 -16.81 12.04 -6.61
CA THR A 246 -16.27 11.39 -5.41
C THR A 246 -16.36 9.88 -5.60
N HIS A 247 -15.29 9.26 -6.11
CA HIS A 247 -15.21 7.80 -6.08
C HIS A 247 -15.29 7.31 -4.63
N ARG A 248 -16.19 6.37 -4.36
CA ARG A 248 -16.30 5.75 -3.03
C ARG A 248 -14.99 5.08 -2.67
N ARG A 249 -14.46 5.39 -1.49
CA ARG A 249 -13.23 4.76 -0.96
C ARG A 249 -13.52 3.38 -0.37
N ILE A 250 -14.76 3.19 0.06
CA ILE A 250 -15.26 1.93 0.62
C ILE A 250 -16.25 1.32 -0.37
N ARG A 251 -15.93 0.13 -0.90
CA ARG A 251 -16.66 -0.50 -2.00
C ARG A 251 -17.23 -1.86 -1.61
N PRO A 252 -18.48 -2.18 -1.97
CA PRO A 252 -19.02 -3.52 -1.77
C PRO A 252 -18.33 -4.51 -2.72
N LEU A 253 -17.95 -5.67 -2.18
CA LEU A 253 -17.36 -6.80 -2.86
C LEU A 253 -18.16 -8.06 -2.48
N SER A 254 -18.74 -8.72 -3.48
CA SER A 254 -19.29 -10.07 -3.27
C SER A 254 -18.13 -11.05 -3.21
N ALA A 255 -17.92 -11.75 -2.09
CA ALA A 255 -16.83 -12.70 -1.94
C ALA A 255 -17.21 -13.89 -1.04
N GLY A 256 -16.68 -15.06 -1.36
CA GLY A 256 -16.77 -16.26 -0.52
C GLY A 256 -15.61 -16.31 0.47
N ILE A 257 -15.88 -16.08 1.75
CA ILE A 257 -14.86 -16.09 2.80
C ILE A 257 -15.29 -17.09 3.88
N TYR A 258 -14.34 -17.77 4.51
CA TYR A 258 -14.63 -18.63 5.65
C TYR A 258 -15.01 -17.77 6.85
N THR A 259 -16.18 -18.03 7.45
CA THR A 259 -16.79 -17.15 8.46
C THR A 259 -16.83 -17.76 9.86
N ASN A 260 -16.51 -19.04 9.99
CA ASN A 260 -16.46 -19.76 11.27
C ASN A 260 -15.09 -19.62 11.96
N GLU A 261 -14.55 -18.40 11.95
CA GLU A 261 -13.28 -18.07 12.57
C GLU A 261 -13.35 -18.15 14.10
N LYS A 262 -12.23 -18.52 14.71
CA LYS A 262 -12.08 -18.62 16.18
C LYS A 262 -10.89 -17.78 16.62
N ALA A 263 -11.04 -17.16 17.79
CA ALA A 263 -9.95 -16.38 18.38
C ALA A 263 -8.76 -17.28 18.68
N VAL A 264 -7.56 -16.78 18.38
CA VAL A 264 -6.30 -17.43 18.77
C VAL A 264 -5.93 -16.96 20.17
N GLY A 265 -6.00 -17.87 21.13
CA GLY A 265 -5.70 -17.59 22.53
C GLY A 265 -6.86 -16.91 23.26
N THR A 266 -6.56 -16.41 24.47
CA THR A 266 -7.56 -15.76 25.34
C THR A 266 -7.79 -14.32 24.88
N PRO A 267 -9.04 -13.93 24.55
CA PRO A 267 -9.36 -12.55 24.19
C PRO A 267 -8.98 -11.57 25.30
N VAL A 268 -8.41 -10.44 24.90
CA VAL A 268 -7.91 -9.40 25.80
C VAL A 268 -8.88 -8.23 25.83
N THR A 269 -9.18 -7.77 27.04
CA THR A 269 -9.91 -6.52 27.26
C THR A 269 -8.95 -5.35 27.16
N ILE A 270 -9.29 -4.34 26.38
CA ILE A 270 -8.44 -3.17 26.18
C ILE A 270 -8.62 -2.20 27.36
N PRO A 271 -7.52 -1.77 28.03
CA PRO A 271 -7.59 -0.77 29.09
C PRO A 271 -7.78 0.64 28.49
N TRP A 272 -9.01 0.95 28.06
CA TRP A 272 -9.33 2.15 27.28
C TRP A 272 -8.93 3.46 27.96
N GLU A 273 -8.99 3.55 29.29
CA GLU A 273 -8.56 4.74 30.04
C GLU A 273 -7.11 5.13 29.73
N SER A 274 -6.22 4.13 29.60
CA SER A 274 -4.82 4.36 29.23
C SER A 274 -4.67 4.76 27.75
N GLN A 275 -5.48 4.18 26.87
CA GLN A 275 -5.40 4.41 25.42
C GLN A 275 -6.03 5.74 25.01
N GLU A 276 -7.02 6.23 25.74
CA GLU A 276 -7.66 7.52 25.46
C GLU A 276 -6.69 8.70 25.63
N TRP A 277 -5.75 8.61 26.56
CA TRP A 277 -4.68 9.61 26.66
C TRP A 277 -3.79 9.64 25.41
N GLU A 278 -3.41 8.47 24.90
CA GLU A 278 -2.64 8.35 23.67
C GLU A 278 -3.44 8.83 22.45
N LEU A 279 -4.72 8.49 22.37
CA LEU A 279 -5.63 8.98 21.32
C LEU A 279 -5.73 10.51 21.32
N LYS A 280 -5.82 11.14 22.50
CA LYS A 280 -5.83 12.61 22.61
C LYS A 280 -4.54 13.24 22.10
N LYS A 281 -3.37 12.65 22.40
CA LYS A 281 -2.08 13.12 21.82
C LYS A 281 -2.05 13.03 20.29
N LEU A 282 -2.76 12.04 19.73
CA LEU A 282 -2.90 11.86 18.28
C LEU A 282 -3.98 12.78 17.67
N GLY A 283 -4.61 13.64 18.46
CA GLY A 283 -5.66 14.56 18.00
C GLY A 283 -7.01 13.89 17.80
N LEU A 284 -7.24 12.75 18.48
CA LEU A 284 -8.49 11.99 18.44
C LEU A 284 -9.17 12.01 19.81
N ASP A 285 -10.22 12.82 19.95
CA ASP A 285 -11.10 12.75 21.12
C ASP A 285 -12.39 11.98 20.78
N LEU A 286 -12.34 10.65 20.94
CA LEU A 286 -13.46 9.78 20.60
C LEU A 286 -14.65 9.88 21.58
N ARG A 287 -14.51 10.63 22.69
CA ARG A 287 -15.59 10.85 23.66
C ARG A 287 -16.52 11.98 23.24
N ASP A 288 -16.06 12.89 22.40
CA ASP A 288 -16.84 14.02 21.94
C ASP A 288 -17.56 13.65 20.62
N PRO A 289 -18.90 13.62 20.57
CA PRO A 289 -19.63 13.31 19.33
C PRO A 289 -19.34 14.31 18.20
N THR A 290 -18.75 15.46 18.51
CA THR A 290 -18.43 16.53 17.56
C THR A 290 -16.98 16.52 17.03
N SER A 291 -16.08 15.70 17.57
CA SER A 291 -14.62 15.73 17.23
C SER A 291 -14.24 15.19 15.84
N GLY A 292 -15.23 14.87 15.01
CA GLY A 292 -15.04 14.37 13.65
C GLY A 292 -15.86 15.08 12.58
N ALA A 293 -16.15 16.37 12.78
CA ALA A 293 -16.56 17.27 11.70
C ALA A 293 -15.33 17.86 11.00
#